data_AF-A0A8H7DFL7-F1
#
_entry.id   AF-A0A8H7DFL7-F1
#
_cell.length_a   1.000
_cell.length_b   1.000
_cell.length_c   1.000
_cell.angle_alpha   90.00
_cell.angle_beta   90.00
_cell.angle_gamma   90.00
#
_symmetry.space_group_name_H-M   'P 1'
#
loop_
_entity.id
_entity.type
_entity.pdbx_description
1 polymer ?
#
loop_
_entity_poly.entity_id
_entity_poly.type
_entity_poly.pdbx_seq_one_letter_code
_entity_poly.pdbx_strand_id
1 'polypeptide(L)'
;MLTRKIIEHHEAWQGGERETAIIKTTVHALVEKLLDTTKSLSDQDKELVQEVFWQAAQMHPDLRKYENDWATRCIVQARLKATSSSASNKATKEIVADVAEIGRRTRSKPNKEYTL
;
A
#
# COMPACT_ATOMS: atom_id res chain seq x y z
N MET A 1 -6.95 -11.19 2.17
CA MET A 1 -5.89 -10.30 2.74
C MET A 1 -4.82 -11.19 3.39
N LEU A 2 -3.61 -11.23 2.84
CA LEU A 2 -2.50 -12.09 3.29
C LEU A 2 -1.65 -11.47 4.43
N THR A 3 -1.96 -10.26 4.88
CA THR A 3 -1.06 -9.42 5.68
C THR A 3 -1.15 -9.64 7.20
N ARG A 4 -2.26 -10.18 7.71
CA ARG A 4 -2.37 -10.53 9.15
C ARG A 4 -1.57 -11.80 9.48
N LYS A 5 -1.58 -12.77 8.56
CA LYS A 5 -1.07 -14.12 8.80
C LYS A 5 0.46 -14.29 8.68
N ILE A 6 1.16 -13.43 7.94
CA ILE A 6 2.58 -13.70 7.62
C ILE A 6 3.49 -13.47 8.82
N ILE A 7 3.22 -12.46 9.65
CA ILE A 7 4.08 -12.14 10.81
C ILE A 7 3.63 -12.95 12.02
N GLU A 8 2.32 -13.01 12.28
CA GLU A 8 1.74 -13.67 13.45
C GLU A 8 1.86 -15.21 13.43
N HIS A 9 2.05 -15.82 12.25
CA HIS A 9 2.28 -17.27 12.11
C HIS A 9 3.71 -17.63 11.70
N HIS A 10 4.63 -16.66 11.65
CA HIS A 10 6.03 -16.99 11.42
C HIS A 10 6.59 -17.58 12.71
N GLU A 11 7.17 -18.78 12.66
CA GLU A 11 7.67 -19.50 13.85
C GLU A 11 8.71 -18.69 14.63
N ALA A 12 9.43 -17.79 13.95
CA ALA A 12 10.40 -16.91 14.58
C ALA A 12 9.78 -15.69 15.31
N TRP A 13 8.53 -15.32 15.05
CA TRP A 13 7.90 -14.16 15.67
C TRP A 13 7.49 -14.47 17.11
N GLN A 14 8.05 -13.72 18.06
CA GLN A 14 7.79 -13.91 19.49
C GLN A 14 6.84 -12.88 20.09
N GLY A 15 6.37 -11.91 19.29
CA GLY A 15 5.53 -10.82 19.76
C GLY A 15 4.04 -11.17 19.86
N GLY A 16 3.33 -10.54 20.79
CA GLY A 16 1.88 -10.70 20.93
C GLY A 16 1.08 -10.01 19.82
N GLU A 17 -0.23 -10.30 19.70
CA GLU A 17 -1.12 -9.61 18.73
C GLU A 17 -1.12 -8.08 18.95
N ARG A 18 -1.16 -7.65 20.22
CA ARG A 18 -1.13 -6.22 20.58
C ARG A 18 0.17 -5.53 20.15
N GLU A 19 1.30 -6.16 20.40
CA GLU A 19 2.62 -5.65 20.02
C GLU A 19 2.75 -5.54 18.49
N THR A 20 2.31 -6.59 17.79
CA THR A 20 2.24 -6.60 16.32
C THR A 20 1.40 -5.43 15.79
N ALA A 21 0.25 -5.14 16.42
CA ALA A 21 -0.61 -4.03 16.00
C ALA A 21 0.04 -2.66 16.21
N ILE A 22 0.74 -2.47 17.34
CA ILE A 22 1.47 -1.22 17.62
C ILE A 22 2.59 -1.03 16.60
N ILE A 23 3.43 -2.05 16.39
CA ILE A 23 4.53 -2.01 15.42
C ILE A 23 4.01 -1.72 14.01
N LYS A 24 2.96 -2.42 13.58
CA LYS A 24 2.31 -2.16 12.27
C LYS A 24 1.89 -0.71 12.14
N THR A 25 1.26 -0.14 13.17
CA THR A 25 0.80 1.25 13.17
C THR A 25 1.97 2.23 13.05
N THR A 26 3.04 2.01 13.81
CA THR A 26 4.25 2.84 13.75
C THR A 26 4.92 2.76 12.37
N VAL A 27 5.14 1.55 11.86
CA VAL A 27 5.78 1.36 10.55
C VAL A 27 4.91 1.95 9.43
N HIS A 28 3.58 1.83 9.50
CA HIS A 28 2.70 2.47 8.52
C HIS A 28 2.85 3.99 8.50
N ALA A 29 2.90 4.63 9.68
CA ALA A 29 3.10 6.08 9.76
C ALA A 29 4.46 6.50 9.19
N LEU A 30 5.52 5.71 9.44
CA LEU A 30 6.84 5.96 8.84
C LEU A 30 6.82 5.82 7.32
N VAL A 31 6.16 4.78 6.79
CA VAL A 31 6.01 4.57 5.35
C VAL A 31 5.28 5.73 4.69
N GLU A 32 4.19 6.23 5.29
CA GLU A 32 3.46 7.38 4.75
C GLU A 32 4.26 8.69 4.81
N LYS A 33 5.14 8.84 5.81
CA LYS A 33 5.95 10.04 6.01
C LYS A 33 7.19 10.07 5.12
N LEU A 34 7.83 8.92 4.91
CA LEU A 34 9.17 8.83 4.30
C LEU A 34 9.17 8.20 2.91
N LEU A 35 8.21 7.32 2.58
CA LEU A 35 8.20 6.59 1.32
C LEU A 35 7.09 7.07 0.38
N ASP A 36 7.33 6.85 -0.91
CA ASP A 36 6.34 7.13 -1.94
C ASP A 36 5.33 5.97 -2.02
N THR A 37 4.16 6.14 -1.42
CA THR A 37 3.13 5.09 -1.35
C THR A 37 2.55 4.68 -2.71
N THR A 38 2.88 5.39 -3.79
CA THR A 38 2.48 5.06 -5.16
C THR A 38 3.44 4.06 -5.83
N LYS A 39 4.66 3.90 -5.30
CA LYS A 39 5.71 3.05 -5.86
C LYS A 39 5.84 1.72 -5.12
N SER A 40 6.34 0.72 -5.83
CA SER A 40 6.68 -0.58 -5.23
C SER A 40 7.90 -0.45 -4.32
N LEU A 41 8.12 -1.40 -3.41
CA LEU A 41 9.31 -1.40 -2.52
C LEU A 41 10.63 -1.40 -3.30
N SER A 42 10.65 -2.06 -4.47
CA SER A 42 11.84 -2.17 -5.32
C SER A 42 12.21 -0.84 -5.99
N ASP A 43 11.21 0.03 -6.19
CA ASP A 43 11.35 1.34 -6.86
C ASP A 43 11.48 2.50 -5.86
N GLN A 44 11.57 2.19 -4.56
CA GLN A 44 11.82 3.19 -3.53
C GLN A 44 13.29 3.59 -3.49
N ASP A 45 13.54 4.78 -2.96
CA ASP A 45 14.88 5.16 -2.55
C ASP A 45 15.37 4.24 -1.43
N LYS A 46 16.55 3.63 -1.64
CA LYS A 46 17.15 2.70 -0.69
C LYS A 46 17.52 3.39 0.63
N GLU A 47 17.91 4.66 0.59
CA GLU A 47 18.27 5.42 1.80
C GLU A 47 17.03 5.69 2.65
N LEU A 48 15.92 6.08 2.04
CA LEU A 48 14.64 6.29 2.75
C LEU A 48 14.07 4.99 3.30
N VAL A 49 14.24 3.89 2.56
CA VAL A 49 13.86 2.56 3.04
C VAL A 49 14.67 2.19 4.28
N GLN A 50 16.00 2.36 4.24
CA GLN A 50 16.87 2.13 5.40
C GLN A 50 16.52 3.03 6.59
N GLU A 51 16.15 4.28 6.33
CA GLU A 51 15.69 5.21 7.38
C GLU A 51 14.42 4.70 8.08
N VAL A 52 13.45 4.16 7.32
CA VAL A 52 12.25 3.52 7.91
C VAL A 52 12.64 2.34 8.80
N PHE A 53 13.57 1.49 8.35
CA PHE A 53 14.07 0.36 9.15
C PHE A 53 14.73 0.82 10.44
N TRP A 54 15.62 1.80 10.34
CA TRP A 54 16.33 2.36 11.48
C TRP A 54 15.39 3.00 12.50
N GLN A 55 14.45 3.85 12.06
CA GLN A 55 13.48 4.48 12.96
C GLN A 55 12.52 3.47 13.58
N ALA A 56 12.09 2.46 12.83
CA ALA A 56 11.26 1.37 13.37
C ALA A 56 12.01 0.60 14.47
N ALA A 57 13.29 0.27 14.24
CA ALA A 57 14.15 -0.42 15.20
C ALA A 57 14.59 0.43 16.40
N GLN A 58 14.47 1.76 16.32
CA GLN A 58 14.62 2.64 17.47
C GLN A 58 13.37 2.67 18.35
N MET A 59 12.20 2.77 17.72
CA MET A 59 10.93 2.83 18.44
C MET A 59 10.51 1.48 19.02
N HIS A 60 10.88 0.39 18.34
CA HIS A 60 10.59 -0.98 18.75
C HIS A 60 11.89 -1.80 18.73
N PRO A 61 12.69 -1.75 19.80
CA PRO A 61 13.97 -2.46 19.88
C PRO A 61 13.85 -3.97 19.65
N ASP A 62 12.68 -4.54 19.94
CA ASP A 62 12.37 -5.96 19.68
C ASP A 62 12.49 -6.34 18.20
N LEU A 63 12.35 -5.36 17.29
CA LEU A 63 12.56 -5.60 15.86
C LEU A 63 14.01 -5.96 15.53
N ARG A 64 14.99 -5.52 16.33
CA ARG A 64 16.42 -5.83 16.14
C ARG A 64 16.76 -7.29 16.40
N LYS A 65 15.87 -8.03 17.08
CA LYS A 65 16.02 -9.47 17.35
C LYS A 65 15.83 -10.31 16.08
N TYR A 66 15.19 -9.74 15.07
CA TYR A 66 14.87 -10.42 13.83
C TYR A 66 15.95 -10.14 12.78
N GLU A 67 16.59 -11.20 12.30
CA GLU A 67 17.66 -11.09 11.29
C GLU A 67 17.19 -10.34 10.04
N ASN A 68 18.07 -9.50 9.49
CA ASN A 68 17.84 -8.74 8.25
C ASN A 68 16.55 -7.89 8.26
N ASP A 69 16.05 -7.52 9.45
CA ASP A 69 14.83 -6.76 9.65
C ASP A 69 13.61 -7.34 8.91
N TRP A 70 13.55 -8.68 8.78
CA TRP A 70 12.53 -9.35 7.95
C TRP A 70 11.11 -8.96 8.36
N ALA A 71 10.85 -8.80 9.66
CA ALA A 71 9.56 -8.43 10.20
C ALA A 71 9.13 -7.03 9.71
N THR A 72 10.02 -6.05 9.85
CA THR A 72 9.80 -4.68 9.36
C THR A 72 9.61 -4.66 7.85
N ARG A 73 10.41 -5.44 7.10
CA ARG A 73 10.35 -5.54 5.64
C ARG A 73 8.99 -6.07 5.18
N CYS A 74 8.47 -7.10 5.85
CA CYS A 74 7.14 -7.64 5.58
C CYS A 74 6.04 -6.58 5.78
N ILE A 75 6.12 -5.78 6.84
CA ILE A 75 5.13 -4.72 7.12
C ILE A 75 5.20 -3.61 6.06
N VAL A 76 6.40 -3.14 5.73
CA VAL A 76 6.60 -2.11 4.70
C VAL A 76 6.07 -2.58 3.34
N GLN A 77 6.45 -3.80 2.92
CA GLN A 77 6.00 -4.37 1.65
C GLN A 77 4.48 -4.56 1.62
N ALA A 78 3.89 -5.03 2.72
CA ALA A 78 2.44 -5.15 2.87
C ALA A 78 1.75 -3.79 2.71
N ARG A 79 2.28 -2.73 3.34
CA ARG A 79 1.71 -1.39 3.27
C ARG A 79 1.78 -0.83 1.85
N LEU A 80 2.96 -0.86 1.22
CA LEU A 80 3.15 -0.37 -0.15
C LEU A 80 2.29 -1.14 -1.16
N LYS A 81 2.14 -2.46 -0.98
CA LYS A 81 1.24 -3.27 -1.82
C LYS A 81 -0.22 -2.86 -1.65
N ALA A 82 -0.65 -2.59 -0.43
CA ALA A 82 -2.03 -2.16 -0.15
C ALA A 82 -2.32 -0.77 -0.74
N THR A 83 -1.40 0.18 -0.59
CA THR A 83 -1.57 1.55 -1.12
C THR A 83 -1.51 1.59 -2.63
N SER A 84 -0.54 0.91 -3.27
CA SER A 84 -0.44 0.84 -4.73
C SER A 84 -1.66 0.15 -5.36
N SER A 85 -2.14 -0.95 -4.79
CA SER A 85 -3.38 -1.61 -5.24
C SER A 85 -4.60 -0.71 -5.09
N SER A 86 -4.67 0.08 -4.01
CA SER A 86 -5.77 1.01 -3.77
C SER A 86 -5.72 2.20 -4.74
N ALA A 87 -4.53 2.71 -5.03
CA ALA A 87 -4.31 3.77 -6.01
C ALA A 87 -4.68 3.30 -7.43
N SER A 88 -4.24 2.10 -7.83
CA SER A 88 -4.58 1.49 -9.12
C SER A 88 -6.09 1.24 -9.26
N ASN A 89 -6.74 0.74 -8.21
CA ASN A 89 -8.19 0.54 -8.21
C ASN A 89 -8.96 1.87 -8.30
N LYS A 90 -8.46 2.93 -7.66
CA LYS A 90 -9.07 4.27 -7.75
C LYS A 90 -8.96 4.82 -9.17
N ALA A 91 -7.76 4.80 -9.76
CA ALA A 91 -7.54 5.27 -11.13
C ALA A 91 -8.39 4.50 -12.15
N THR A 92 -8.49 3.17 -12.00
CA THR A 92 -9.35 2.34 -12.86
C THR A 92 -10.82 2.73 -12.75
N LYS A 93 -11.32 3.00 -11.53
CA LYS A 93 -12.71 3.44 -11.32
C LYS A 93 -13.00 4.79 -11.95
N GLU A 94 -12.06 5.74 -11.88
CA GLU A 94 -12.21 7.06 -12.51
C GLU A 94 -12.26 6.95 -14.04
N ILE A 95 -11.36 6.17 -14.66
CA ILE A 95 -11.38 5.90 -16.10
C ILE A 95 -12.69 5.24 -16.53
N VAL A 96 -13.16 4.24 -15.79
CA VAL A 96 -14.43 3.56 -16.09
C VAL A 96 -15.62 4.53 -15.98
N ALA A 97 -15.61 5.45 -15.01
CA ALA A 97 -16.64 6.47 -14.87
C ALA A 97 -16.64 7.45 -16.05
N ASP A 98 -15.47 7.91 -16.49
CA ASP A 98 -15.32 8.81 -17.65
C ASP A 98 -15.77 8.14 -18.95
N VAL A 99 -15.40 6.87 -19.18
CA VAL A 99 -15.86 6.09 -20.35
C VAL A 99 -17.38 5.92 -20.31
N ALA A 100 -17.97 5.67 -19.14
CA ALA A 100 -19.41 5.56 -18.98
C ALA A 100 -20.14 6.89 -19.24
N GLU A 101 -19.53 8.03 -18.94
CA GLU A 101 -20.09 9.35 -19.27
C GLU A 101 -19.99 9.66 -20.77
N ILE A 102 -18.87 9.34 -21.41
CA ILE A 102 -18.70 9.48 -22.87
C ILE A 102 -19.75 8.63 -23.61
N GLY A 103 -19.95 7.38 -23.18
CA GLY A 103 -20.98 6.49 -23.74
C GLY A 103 -22.41 7.03 -23.58
N ARG A 104 -22.71 7.72 -22.47
CA ARG A 104 -24.02 8.39 -22.27
C ARG A 104 -24.19 9.59 -23.20
N ARG A 105 -23.15 10.40 -23.41
CA ARG A 105 -23.19 11.56 -24.31
C ARG A 105 -23.33 11.18 -25.79
N THR A 106 -22.71 10.08 -26.22
CA THR A 106 -22.78 9.63 -27.62
C THR A 106 -24.12 8.95 -27.97
N ARG A 107 -24.82 8.37 -27.00
CA ARG A 107 -26.15 7.73 -27.22
C ARG A 107 -27.31 8.73 -27.36
N SER A 108 -27.11 10.01 -27.02
CA SER A 108 -28.19 11.00 -26.89
C SER A 108 -28.30 12.00 -28.06
N LYS A 109 -27.66 11.75 -29.23
CA LYS A 109 -27.91 12.56 -30.43
C LYS A 109 -29.05 11.93 -31.26
N PRO A 110 -30.29 12.45 -31.20
CA PRO A 110 -31.31 12.06 -32.17
C PRO A 110 -30.88 12.53 -33.57
N ASN A 111 -30.98 11.61 -34.52
CA ASN A 111 -30.75 11.82 -35.93
C ASN A 111 -31.73 12.92 -36.40
N LYS A 112 -31.22 14.10 -36.79
CA LYS A 112 -32.07 15.10 -37.45
C LYS A 112 -32.31 14.58 -38.86
N GLU A 113 -33.45 13.92 -39.06
CA GLU A 113 -33.96 13.60 -40.40
C GLU A 113 -34.12 14.92 -41.17
N TYR A 114 -33.35 15.05 -42.25
CA TYR A 114 -33.53 16.09 -43.26
C TYR A 114 -34.70 15.66 -44.14
N THR A 115 -35.88 16.25 -43.93
CA THR A 115 -36.96 16.22 -44.91
C THR A 115 -36.84 17.43 -45.83
N LEU A 116 -36.67 17.14 -47.13
CA LEU A 116 -36.66 18.06 -48.27
C LEU A 116 -38.05 18.61 -48.57
#